data_AF-A0A2H6N8L5-F1
#
_entry.id   AF-A0A2H6N8L5-F1
#
_cell.length_a   1.000
_cell.length_b   1.000
_cell.length_c   1.000
_cell.angle_alpha   90.00
_cell.angle_beta   90.00
_cell.angle_gamma   90.00
#
_symmetry.space_group_name_H-M   'P 1'
#
loop_
_entity.id
_entity.type
_entity.pdbx_description
1 polymer ?
#
loop_
_entity_poly.entity_id
_entity_poly.type
_entity_poly.pdbx_seq_one_letter_code
_entity_poly.pdbx_strand_id
1 'polypeptide(L)'
;VLECLFNDDEKAEAFREKFERKVQESMKMTTLASHLEEKCSGIIQVKACVSKLSFTVASLSHGQLVFDGDTSLEHVFASLPLITYKGCAKCGHERETDDNEIYKQCPTCLPSNQVKIFYRPAVMTVEEGDYEISVRVGSELMEKMFLNIPAEWLKKAVGPSSDTTYGMLVADLCHTLLTDSKASYLLTIRSHFVLDENSFPLEKDFQLLEFHLDL
;
A
#
# COMPACT_ATOMS: atom_id res chain seq x y z
N VAL A 1 -7.44 -12.43 -11.36
CA VAL A 1 -7.08 -13.07 -10.08
C VAL A 1 -6.89 -14.55 -10.37
N LEU A 2 -5.66 -15.05 -10.37
CA LEU A 2 -5.42 -16.48 -10.50
C LEU A 2 -5.64 -17.08 -9.10
N GLU A 3 -6.89 -17.44 -8.79
CA GLU A 3 -7.19 -18.21 -7.58
C GLU A 3 -6.49 -19.57 -7.71
N CYS A 4 -5.48 -19.79 -6.88
CA CYS A 4 -4.80 -21.07 -6.81
C CYS A 4 -5.81 -22.14 -6.34
N LEU A 5 -6.07 -23.11 -7.21
CA LEU A 5 -7.01 -24.23 -7.01
C LEU A 5 -6.72 -25.13 -5.79
N PHE A 6 -5.66 -24.86 -5.02
CA PHE A 6 -5.11 -25.78 -4.01
C PHE A 6 -4.54 -25.06 -2.77
N ASN A 7 -5.25 -24.07 -2.21
CA ASN A 7 -4.80 -23.42 -0.97
C ASN A 7 -4.82 -24.33 0.28
N ASP A 8 -5.42 -25.53 0.20
CA ASP A 8 -5.47 -26.50 1.31
C ASP A 8 -4.49 -27.68 1.17
N ASP A 9 -3.65 -27.71 0.12
CA ASP A 9 -2.68 -28.79 -0.08
C ASP A 9 -1.34 -28.46 0.57
N GLU A 10 -1.01 -29.16 1.66
CA GLU A 10 0.27 -29.00 2.40
C GLU A 10 1.51 -29.10 1.50
N LYS A 11 1.46 -29.85 0.39
CA LYS A 11 2.58 -29.93 -0.56
C LYS A 11 2.66 -28.71 -1.45
N ALA A 12 1.53 -28.10 -1.81
CA ALA A 12 1.48 -26.85 -2.57
C ALA A 12 2.00 -25.69 -1.71
N GLU A 13 1.60 -25.65 -0.43
CA GLU A 13 2.11 -24.72 0.58
C GLU A 13 3.63 -24.88 0.75
N ALA A 14 4.12 -26.11 0.99
CA ALA A 14 5.55 -26.36 1.16
C ALA A 14 6.37 -26.05 -0.10
N PHE A 15 5.81 -26.28 -1.30
CA PHE A 15 6.45 -25.90 -2.55
C PHE A 15 6.51 -24.38 -2.72
N ARG A 16 5.42 -23.68 -2.37
CA ARG A 16 5.37 -22.21 -2.39
C ARG A 16 6.39 -21.63 -1.43
N GLU A 17 6.44 -22.08 -0.17
CA GLU A 17 7.43 -21.63 0.81
C GLU A 17 8.87 -21.90 0.35
N LYS A 18 9.14 -23.06 -0.26
CA LYS A 18 10.47 -23.37 -0.80
C LYS A 18 10.83 -22.45 -1.96
N PHE A 19 9.86 -22.11 -2.82
CA PHE A 19 10.05 -21.20 -3.92
C PHE A 19 10.24 -19.77 -3.43
N GLU A 20 9.40 -19.28 -2.53
CA GLU A 20 9.49 -17.95 -1.91
C GLU A 20 10.82 -17.74 -1.20
N ARG A 21 11.27 -18.71 -0.40
CA ARG A 21 12.60 -18.69 0.23
C ARG A 21 13.73 -18.63 -0.81
N LYS A 22 13.64 -19.42 -1.88
CA LYS A 22 14.65 -19.38 -2.95
C LYS A 22 14.64 -18.05 -3.69
N VAL A 23 13.46 -17.44 -3.87
CA VAL A 23 13.31 -16.11 -4.44
C VAL A 23 13.94 -15.07 -3.52
N GLN A 24 13.64 -15.07 -2.21
CA GLN A 24 14.28 -14.22 -1.21
C GLN A 24 15.81 -14.39 -1.16
N GLU A 25 16.32 -15.62 -1.22
CA GLU A 25 17.77 -15.90 -1.27
C GLU A 25 18.43 -15.38 -2.56
N SER A 26 17.65 -15.23 -3.64
CA SER A 26 18.12 -14.70 -4.92
C SER A 26 17.92 -13.19 -5.08
N MET A 27 17.14 -12.56 -4.19
CA MET A 27 16.91 -11.12 -4.24
C MET A 27 18.22 -10.40 -3.94
N LYS A 28 18.72 -9.68 -4.94
CA LYS A 28 19.81 -8.73 -4.76
C LYS A 28 19.22 -7.35 -4.65
N MET A 29 19.77 -6.55 -3.74
CA MET A 29 19.48 -5.13 -3.71
C MET A 29 19.99 -4.51 -5.02
N THR A 30 19.11 -3.77 -5.69
CA THR A 30 19.37 -3.11 -6.97
C THR A 30 19.05 -1.64 -6.84
N THR A 31 19.73 -0.79 -7.60
CA THR A 31 19.35 0.62 -7.75
C THR A 31 18.18 0.75 -8.73
N LEU A 32 17.33 1.75 -8.54
CA LEU A 32 16.28 2.13 -9.48
C LEU A 32 16.87 2.44 -10.85
N ALA A 33 18.01 3.13 -10.91
CA ALA A 33 18.70 3.46 -12.15
C ALA A 33 19.00 2.21 -12.99
N SER A 34 19.69 1.22 -12.39
CA SER A 34 20.04 -0.01 -13.08
C SER A 34 18.80 -0.83 -13.45
N HIS A 35 17.79 -0.86 -12.57
CA HIS A 35 16.58 -1.61 -12.85
C HIS A 35 15.77 -1.04 -14.02
N LEU A 36 15.65 0.29 -14.10
CA LEU A 36 14.95 0.98 -15.18
C LEU A 36 15.70 0.87 -16.52
N GLU A 37 17.02 0.73 -16.49
CA GLU A 37 17.84 0.48 -17.68
C GLU A 37 17.71 -0.98 -18.16
N GLU A 38 17.78 -1.94 -17.24
CA GLU A 38 17.63 -3.37 -17.54
C GLU A 38 16.21 -3.72 -18.03
N LYS A 39 15.18 -3.02 -17.55
CA LYS A 39 13.76 -3.22 -17.91
C LYS A 39 13.28 -4.67 -17.68
N CYS A 40 13.90 -5.35 -16.72
CA CYS A 40 13.57 -6.73 -16.38
C CYS A 40 12.33 -6.75 -15.47
N SER A 41 11.34 -7.59 -15.80
CA SER A 41 10.21 -7.84 -14.90
C SER A 41 10.62 -8.84 -13.82
N GLY A 42 10.20 -8.61 -12.58
CA GLY A 42 10.57 -9.49 -11.47
C GLY A 42 10.22 -8.90 -10.12
N ILE A 43 10.83 -9.46 -9.08
CA ILE A 43 10.81 -8.86 -7.75
C ILE A 43 12.19 -8.27 -7.48
N ILE A 44 12.22 -7.02 -7.05
CA ILE A 44 13.42 -6.27 -6.75
C ILE A 44 13.35 -5.72 -5.33
N GLN A 45 14.52 -5.47 -4.76
CA GLN A 45 14.66 -4.72 -3.51
C GLN A 45 15.43 -3.45 -3.79
N VAL A 46 14.84 -2.31 -3.42
CA VAL A 46 15.40 -0.98 -3.67
C VAL A 46 15.39 -0.17 -2.39
N LYS A 47 16.37 0.73 -2.22
CA LYS A 47 16.44 1.64 -1.09
C LYS A 47 16.16 3.05 -1.59
N ALA A 48 14.96 3.56 -1.32
CA ALA A 48 14.47 4.82 -1.90
C ALA A 48 13.75 5.67 -0.85
N CYS A 49 13.74 6.98 -1.09
CA CYS A 49 12.97 7.94 -0.31
C CYS A 49 11.52 7.95 -0.81
N VAL A 50 10.56 8.27 0.06
CA VAL A 50 9.15 8.45 -0.34
C VAL A 50 8.87 9.94 -0.45
N SER A 51 8.53 10.42 -1.64
CA SER A 51 8.30 11.86 -1.85
C SER A 51 6.83 12.24 -1.87
N LYS A 52 5.98 11.32 -2.33
CA LYS A 52 4.54 11.59 -2.52
C LYS A 52 3.70 10.34 -2.32
N LEU A 53 2.51 10.52 -1.77
CA LEU A 53 1.54 9.46 -1.59
C LEU A 53 0.16 9.93 -2.05
N SER A 54 -0.48 9.15 -2.90
CA SER A 54 -1.73 9.55 -3.54
C SER A 54 -2.81 8.49 -3.47
N PHE A 55 -4.05 8.91 -3.23
CA PHE A 55 -5.21 8.04 -3.06
C PHE A 55 -6.26 8.38 -4.09
N THR A 56 -6.86 7.38 -4.70
CA THR A 56 -8.04 7.59 -5.56
C THR A 56 -9.27 7.69 -4.66
N VAL A 57 -9.93 8.85 -4.66
CA VAL A 57 -11.08 9.15 -3.82
C VAL A 57 -12.17 9.74 -4.70
N ALA A 58 -13.19 8.93 -5.01
CA ALA A 58 -14.27 9.29 -5.92
C ALA A 58 -15.10 10.51 -5.47
N SER A 59 -15.11 10.82 -4.17
CA SER A 59 -15.86 11.96 -3.62
C SER A 59 -15.15 13.31 -3.78
N LEU A 60 -13.90 13.35 -4.26
CA LEU A 60 -13.16 14.59 -4.47
C LEU A 60 -13.37 15.15 -5.89
N SER A 61 -13.36 16.47 -6.04
CA SER A 61 -13.54 17.17 -7.32
C SER A 61 -12.52 16.77 -8.40
N HIS A 62 -11.30 16.42 -7.99
CA HIS A 62 -10.22 15.94 -8.86
C HIS A 62 -10.05 14.41 -8.82
N GLY A 63 -10.90 13.69 -8.08
CA GLY A 63 -10.86 12.22 -7.94
C GLY A 63 -9.64 11.67 -7.20
N GLN A 64 -8.71 12.52 -6.76
CA GLN A 64 -7.46 12.11 -6.11
C GLN A 64 -7.14 13.01 -4.91
N LEU A 65 -6.64 12.39 -3.86
CA LEU A 65 -6.04 13.04 -2.69
C LEU A 65 -4.53 12.81 -2.77
N VAL A 66 -3.73 13.86 -2.65
CA VAL A 66 -2.27 13.80 -2.75
C VAL A 66 -1.66 14.38 -1.48
N PHE A 67 -0.69 13.67 -0.93
CA PHE A 67 0.20 14.14 0.12
C PHE A 67 1.63 14.16 -0.40
N ASP A 68 2.34 15.24 -0.10
CA ASP A 68 3.74 15.49 -0.44
C ASP A 68 4.45 16.18 0.74
N GLY A 69 5.73 16.50 0.57
CA GLY A 69 6.54 17.17 1.60
C GLY A 69 6.07 18.59 1.97
N ASP A 70 5.21 19.22 1.15
CA ASP A 70 4.63 20.54 1.43
C ASP A 70 3.28 20.45 2.18
N THR A 71 2.72 19.25 2.28
CA THR A 71 1.43 19.02 2.90
C THR A 71 1.54 19.13 4.42
N SER A 72 0.78 20.04 5.04
CA SER A 72 0.81 20.23 6.48
C SER A 72 0.22 19.03 7.25
N LEU A 73 0.78 18.76 8.43
CA LEU A 73 0.28 17.72 9.34
C LEU A 73 -1.23 17.85 9.64
N GLU A 74 -1.71 19.08 9.79
CA GLU A 74 -3.14 19.37 10.01
C GLU A 74 -4.01 18.91 8.83
N HIS A 75 -3.54 19.14 7.60
CA HIS A 75 -4.24 18.69 6.40
C HIS A 75 -4.23 17.15 6.32
N VAL A 76 -3.10 16.51 6.59
CA VAL A 76 -3.01 15.04 6.62
C VAL A 76 -4.00 14.48 7.62
N PHE A 77 -4.02 15.00 8.85
CA PHE A 77 -4.94 14.56 9.90
C PHE A 77 -6.41 14.77 9.53
N ALA A 78 -6.77 15.95 8.99
CA ALA A 78 -8.13 16.23 8.53
C ALA A 78 -8.59 15.32 7.39
N SER A 79 -7.64 14.79 6.60
CA SER A 79 -7.91 13.93 5.45
C SER A 79 -7.93 12.43 5.78
N LEU A 80 -7.62 12.03 7.03
CA LEU A 80 -7.66 10.63 7.46
C LEU A 80 -8.98 9.90 7.15
N PRO A 81 -10.18 10.52 7.32
CA PRO A 81 -11.43 9.86 6.96
C PRO A 81 -11.52 9.53 5.46
N LEU A 82 -10.90 10.33 4.60
CA LEU A 82 -10.93 10.17 3.14
C LEU A 82 -10.05 9.00 2.67
N ILE A 83 -8.97 8.71 3.39
CA ILE A 83 -8.07 7.58 3.10
C ILE A 83 -8.53 6.27 3.73
N THR A 84 -9.76 6.22 4.26
CA THR A 84 -10.36 4.99 4.79
C THR A 84 -11.64 4.64 4.04
N TYR A 85 -12.00 3.36 4.06
CA TYR A 85 -13.26 2.88 3.51
C TYR A 85 -13.79 1.70 4.33
N LYS A 86 -15.09 1.43 4.18
CA LYS A 86 -15.74 0.30 4.84
C LYS A 86 -15.85 -0.85 3.85
N GLY A 87 -15.23 -1.97 4.20
CA GLY A 87 -15.14 -3.16 3.35
C GLY A 87 -15.73 -4.39 4.02
N CYS A 88 -15.94 -5.44 3.23
CA CYS A 88 -16.23 -6.77 3.76
C CYS A 88 -15.03 -7.27 4.60
N ALA A 89 -15.28 -7.75 5.81
CA ALA A 89 -14.21 -8.26 6.67
C ALA A 89 -13.48 -9.49 6.10
N LYS A 90 -14.09 -10.22 5.16
CA LYS A 90 -13.50 -11.43 4.56
C LYS A 90 -12.68 -11.15 3.29
N CYS A 91 -13.21 -10.38 2.34
CA CYS A 91 -12.55 -10.13 1.05
C CYS A 91 -12.04 -8.69 0.87
N GLY A 92 -12.29 -7.80 1.82
CA GLY A 92 -11.90 -6.39 1.73
C GLY A 92 -12.69 -5.57 0.70
N HIS A 93 -13.64 -6.14 -0.05
CA HIS A 93 -14.38 -5.39 -1.06
C HIS A 93 -15.21 -4.25 -0.43
N GLU A 94 -15.11 -3.04 -1.00
CA GLU A 94 -15.80 -1.85 -0.52
C GLU A 94 -17.32 -2.08 -0.49
N ARG A 95 -17.96 -1.63 0.59
CA ARG A 95 -19.38 -1.87 0.84
C ARG A 95 -20.21 -0.67 0.47
N GLU A 96 -21.10 -0.89 -0.49
CA GLU A 96 -22.21 0.01 -0.74
C GLU A 96 -23.26 -0.10 0.38
N THR A 97 -23.89 1.03 0.65
CA THR A 97 -25.11 1.11 1.46
C THR A 97 -26.34 1.13 0.56
N ASP A 98 -27.47 0.64 1.07
CA ASP A 98 -28.78 0.86 0.46
C ASP A 98 -29.36 2.24 0.83
N ASP A 99 -30.58 2.52 0.37
CA ASP A 99 -31.29 3.78 0.61
C ASP A 99 -31.56 4.05 2.11
N ASN A 100 -31.45 3.02 2.96
CA ASN A 100 -31.64 3.11 4.41
C ASN A 100 -30.29 3.16 5.17
N GLU A 101 -29.18 3.39 4.46
CA GLU A 101 -27.81 3.40 4.99
C GLU A 101 -27.35 2.05 5.58
N ILE A 102 -27.99 0.94 5.19
CA ILE A 102 -27.62 -0.41 5.61
C ILE A 102 -26.63 -0.98 4.59
N TYR A 103 -25.52 -1.57 5.07
CA TYR A 103 -24.54 -2.18 4.17
C TYR A 103 -25.13 -3.38 3.42
N LYS A 104 -24.99 -3.37 2.10
CA LYS A 104 -25.36 -4.50 1.24
C LYS A 104 -24.49 -5.72 1.58
N GLN A 105 -25.07 -6.92 1.44
CA GLN A 105 -24.37 -8.18 1.69
C GLN A 105 -23.26 -8.43 0.66
N CYS A 106 -22.24 -9.25 0.98
CA CYS A 106 -21.13 -9.48 0.03
C CYS A 106 -21.54 -10.68 -0.79
N PRO A 107 -21.85 -10.53 -2.09
CA PRO A 107 -22.28 -11.66 -2.88
C PRO A 107 -21.23 -12.78 -2.86
N THR A 108 -19.95 -12.41 -2.84
CA THR A 108 -18.81 -13.34 -2.83
C THR A 108 -18.54 -14.01 -1.48
N CYS A 109 -19.01 -13.44 -0.36
CA CYS A 109 -18.61 -13.89 0.98
C CYS A 109 -19.78 -14.29 1.89
N LEU A 110 -20.97 -14.47 1.33
CA LEU A 110 -22.12 -15.01 2.07
C LEU A 110 -21.75 -16.31 2.80
N PRO A 111 -22.24 -16.54 4.04
CA PRO A 111 -23.18 -15.69 4.79
C PRO A 111 -22.52 -14.58 5.64
N SER A 112 -21.21 -14.31 5.47
CA SER A 112 -20.50 -13.31 6.29
C SER A 112 -20.91 -11.88 5.94
N ASN A 113 -21.48 -11.17 6.92
CA ASN A 113 -21.92 -9.78 6.80
C ASN A 113 -21.11 -8.80 7.67
N GLN A 114 -19.97 -9.25 8.20
CA GLN A 114 -19.12 -8.36 9.00
C GLN A 114 -18.49 -7.27 8.11
N VAL A 115 -18.54 -6.04 8.61
CA VAL A 115 -17.94 -4.86 7.97
C VAL A 115 -16.74 -4.43 8.82
N LYS A 116 -15.62 -4.13 8.16
CA LYS A 116 -14.41 -3.62 8.78
C LYS A 116 -13.98 -2.33 8.07
N ILE A 117 -13.31 -1.42 8.78
CA ILE A 117 -12.70 -0.24 8.19
C ILE A 117 -11.28 -0.58 7.73
N PHE A 118 -10.95 -0.25 6.49
CA PHE A 118 -9.64 -0.46 5.87
C PHE A 118 -9.06 0.86 5.38
N TYR A 119 -7.73 0.94 5.25
CA TYR A 119 -7.08 2.03 4.52
C TYR A 119 -7.27 1.85 3.01
N ARG A 120 -7.52 2.93 2.28
CA ARG A 120 -7.60 2.92 0.82
C ARG A 120 -6.23 2.57 0.22
N PRO A 121 -6.19 1.77 -0.86
CA PRO A 121 -4.97 1.59 -1.64
C PRO A 121 -4.43 2.93 -2.12
N ALA A 122 -3.11 3.04 -2.21
CA ALA A 122 -2.42 4.27 -2.60
C ALA A 122 -1.46 4.02 -3.76
N VAL A 123 -1.08 5.10 -4.44
CA VAL A 123 0.08 5.14 -5.32
C VAL A 123 1.14 5.99 -4.62
N MET A 124 2.23 5.34 -4.25
CA MET A 124 3.39 5.91 -3.59
C MET A 124 4.45 6.23 -4.62
N THR A 125 4.98 7.44 -4.59
CA THR A 125 6.07 7.89 -5.45
C THR A 125 7.36 7.76 -4.65
N VAL A 126 8.32 7.03 -5.22
CA VAL A 126 9.60 6.79 -4.57
C VAL A 126 10.74 7.27 -5.44
N GLU A 127 11.74 7.86 -4.79
CA GLU A 127 12.85 8.55 -5.41
C GLU A 127 14.18 7.95 -4.96
N GLU A 128 15.07 7.70 -5.91
CA GLU A 128 16.47 7.32 -5.66
C GLU A 128 17.37 8.16 -6.58
N GLY A 129 17.97 9.21 -6.02
CA GLY A 129 18.74 10.18 -6.80
C GLY A 129 17.86 10.93 -7.80
N ASP A 130 18.22 10.86 -9.09
CA ASP A 130 17.47 11.51 -10.17
C ASP A 130 16.33 10.63 -10.75
N TYR A 131 16.10 9.44 -10.18
CA TYR A 131 15.11 8.48 -10.67
C TYR A 131 13.89 8.44 -9.75
N GLU A 132 12.71 8.51 -10.35
CA GLU A 132 11.42 8.42 -9.66
C GLU A 132 10.57 7.31 -10.29
N ILE A 133 9.88 6.52 -9.45
CA ILE A 133 8.85 5.57 -9.90
C ILE A 133 7.58 5.69 -9.06
N SER A 134 6.43 5.40 -9.69
CA SER A 134 5.14 5.27 -9.00
C SER A 134 4.84 3.81 -8.69
N VAL A 135 4.62 3.50 -7.41
CA VAL A 135 4.43 2.15 -6.88
C VAL A 135 3.04 2.04 -6.27
N ARG A 136 2.26 1.02 -6.67
CA ARG A 136 0.97 0.73 -6.05
C ARG A 136 1.13 0.05 -4.70
N VAL A 137 0.44 0.58 -3.70
CA VAL A 137 0.43 0.09 -2.33
C VAL A 137 -0.97 -0.43 -1.99
N GLY A 138 -1.06 -1.71 -1.62
CA GLY A 138 -2.32 -2.33 -1.21
C GLY A 138 -2.75 -1.88 0.19
N SER A 139 -4.05 -2.01 0.49
CA SER A 139 -4.64 -1.65 1.80
C SER A 139 -3.94 -2.29 3.00
N GLU A 140 -3.54 -3.56 2.88
CA GLU A 140 -2.85 -4.27 3.96
C GLU A 140 -1.44 -3.70 4.21
N LEU A 141 -0.74 -3.30 3.15
CA LEU A 141 0.57 -2.69 3.26
C LEU A 141 0.50 -1.28 3.82
N MET A 142 -0.57 -0.53 3.52
CA MET A 142 -0.82 0.78 4.17
C MET A 142 -0.92 0.63 5.69
N GLU A 143 -1.64 -0.38 6.19
CA GLU A 143 -1.72 -0.65 7.63
C GLU A 143 -0.35 -0.98 8.23
N LYS A 144 0.47 -1.80 7.53
CA LYS A 144 1.85 -2.12 7.95
C LYS A 144 2.75 -0.89 8.00
N MET A 145 2.67 -0.01 6.99
CA MET A 145 3.40 1.26 6.95
C MET A 145 3.04 2.16 8.13
N PHE A 146 1.78 2.14 8.56
CA PHE A 146 1.30 2.84 9.75
C PHE A 146 1.46 2.02 11.04
N LEU A 147 2.57 1.28 11.16
CA LEU A 147 2.93 0.49 12.35
C LEU A 147 1.87 -0.54 12.78
N ASN A 148 1.14 -1.12 11.81
CA ASN A 148 0.04 -2.04 12.04
C ASN A 148 -1.12 -1.44 12.86
N ILE A 149 -1.32 -0.12 12.81
CA ILE A 149 -2.44 0.56 13.45
C ILE A 149 -3.70 0.36 12.58
N PRO A 150 -4.72 -0.39 13.04
CA PRO A 150 -5.92 -0.59 12.25
C PRO A 150 -6.68 0.72 12.02
N ALA A 151 -7.29 0.87 10.83
CA ALA A 151 -8.05 2.07 10.49
C ALA A 151 -9.23 2.35 11.46
N GLU A 152 -9.76 1.31 12.12
CA GLU A 152 -10.80 1.44 13.14
C GLU A 152 -10.34 2.20 14.39
N TRP A 153 -9.03 2.21 14.65
CA TRP A 153 -8.47 2.82 15.85
C TRP A 153 -8.16 4.30 15.68
N LEU A 154 -8.25 4.87 14.47
CA LEU A 154 -7.89 6.26 14.19
C LEU A 154 -8.60 7.27 15.12
N LYS A 155 -9.84 6.98 15.54
CA LYS A 155 -10.62 7.84 16.45
C LYS A 155 -10.40 7.52 17.94
N LYS A 156 -9.68 6.46 18.26
CA LYS A 156 -9.46 5.99 19.63
C LYS A 156 -8.29 6.77 20.26
N ALA A 157 -8.42 7.11 21.54
CA ALA A 157 -7.33 7.67 22.33
C ALA A 157 -6.28 6.57 22.62
N VAL A 158 -5.00 6.94 22.58
CA VAL A 158 -3.88 6.01 22.81
C VAL A 158 -3.82 5.58 24.28
N GLY A 159 -4.19 6.48 25.20
CA GLY A 159 -4.29 6.22 26.63
C GLY A 159 -5.56 6.81 27.26
N PRO A 160 -5.92 6.38 28.48
CA PRO A 160 -7.14 6.80 29.16
C PRO A 160 -7.20 8.29 29.54
N SER A 161 -6.08 9.00 29.48
CA SER A 161 -5.96 10.43 29.81
C SER A 161 -5.12 11.22 28.79
N SER A 162 -4.87 10.67 27.60
CA SER A 162 -4.09 11.33 26.57
C SER A 162 -5.03 12.04 25.59
N ASP A 163 -4.74 13.31 25.28
CA ASP A 163 -5.40 14.02 24.17
C ASP A 163 -4.96 13.47 22.79
N THR A 164 -3.94 12.62 22.75
CA THR A 164 -3.43 11.98 21.53
C THR A 164 -4.30 10.82 21.08
N THR A 165 -4.78 10.89 19.85
CA THR A 165 -5.47 9.77 19.18
C THR A 165 -4.50 8.98 18.30
N TYR A 166 -4.83 7.73 17.99
CA TYR A 166 -4.05 6.97 17.00
C TYR A 166 -4.06 7.65 15.62
N GLY A 167 -5.12 8.39 15.28
CA GLY A 167 -5.15 9.18 14.07
C GLY A 167 -4.03 10.23 14.02
N MET A 168 -3.73 10.88 15.16
CA MET A 168 -2.62 11.84 15.23
C MET A 168 -1.27 11.14 14.99
N LEU A 169 -1.09 9.93 15.52
CA LEU A 169 0.12 9.13 15.26
C LEU A 169 0.24 8.74 13.78
N VAL A 170 -0.85 8.30 13.15
CA VAL A 170 -0.86 7.95 11.72
C VAL A 170 -0.59 9.16 10.84
N ALA A 171 -1.16 10.32 11.18
CA ALA A 171 -0.89 11.57 10.46
C ALA A 171 0.58 11.99 10.60
N ASP A 172 1.14 11.89 11.80
CA ASP A 172 2.54 12.19 12.07
C ASP A 172 3.51 11.25 11.34
N LEU A 173 3.22 9.94 11.34
CA LEU A 173 3.96 8.95 10.55
C LEU A 173 3.90 9.26 9.06
N CYS A 174 2.71 9.55 8.52
CA CYS A 174 2.52 9.88 7.11
C CYS A 174 3.25 11.17 6.74
N HIS A 175 3.20 12.18 7.59
CA HIS A 175 3.91 13.44 7.37
C HIS A 175 5.44 13.24 7.44
N THR A 176 5.94 12.49 8.42
CA THR A 176 7.37 12.17 8.56
C THR A 176 7.89 11.38 7.36
N LEU A 177 7.12 10.40 6.89
CA LEU A 177 7.43 9.60 5.70
C LEU A 177 7.68 10.46 4.45
N LEU A 178 6.97 11.57 4.31
CA LEU A 178 6.99 12.46 3.13
C LEU A 178 7.93 13.65 3.28
N THR A 179 8.17 14.10 4.51
CA THR A 179 9.00 15.29 4.79
C THR A 179 10.46 14.95 5.05
N ASP A 180 10.76 13.72 5.47
CA ASP A 180 12.14 13.29 5.67
C ASP A 180 12.81 12.90 4.34
N SER A 181 13.32 13.90 3.64
CA SER A 181 14.07 13.70 2.38
C SER A 181 15.38 12.91 2.54
N LYS A 182 15.81 12.64 3.77
CA LYS A 182 17.04 11.88 4.07
C LYS A 182 16.75 10.43 4.47
N ALA A 183 15.52 10.13 4.87
CA ALA A 183 15.10 8.77 5.16
C ALA A 183 14.98 7.98 3.87
N SER A 184 15.66 6.84 3.83
CA SER A 184 15.55 5.88 2.73
C SER A 184 15.04 4.55 3.28
N TYR A 185 14.00 4.04 2.65
CA TYR A 185 13.27 2.86 3.08
C TYR A 185 13.61 1.69 2.17
N LEU A 186 13.71 0.49 2.74
CA LEU A 186 13.92 -0.73 1.96
C LEU A 186 12.57 -1.26 1.48
N LEU A 187 12.39 -1.24 0.16
CA LEU A 187 11.15 -1.59 -0.52
C LEU A 187 11.35 -2.86 -1.33
N THR A 188 10.51 -3.86 -1.11
CA THR A 188 10.39 -5.02 -2.00
C THR A 188 9.28 -4.73 -3.00
N ILE A 189 9.64 -4.58 -4.28
CA ILE A 189 8.73 -4.16 -5.35
C ILE A 189 8.65 -5.27 -6.39
N ARG A 190 7.43 -5.59 -6.82
CA ARG A 190 7.19 -6.37 -8.04
C ARG A 190 7.13 -5.41 -9.22
N SER A 191 8.06 -5.53 -10.15
CA SER A 191 8.09 -4.78 -11.39
C SER A 191 7.57 -5.62 -12.56
N HIS A 192 6.86 -4.95 -13.45
CA HIS A 192 6.35 -5.52 -14.68
C HIS A 192 6.53 -4.52 -15.82
N PHE A 193 7.27 -4.94 -16.84
CA PHE A 193 7.56 -4.17 -18.04
C PHE A 193 6.96 -4.87 -19.25
N VAL A 194 6.17 -4.13 -20.01
CA VAL A 194 5.73 -4.54 -21.35
C VAL A 194 6.59 -3.80 -22.36
N LEU A 195 7.39 -4.53 -23.13
CA LEU A 195 8.30 -3.97 -24.11
C LEU A 195 7.74 -4.12 -25.53
N ASP A 196 8.02 -3.16 -26.41
CA ASP A 196 7.83 -3.31 -27.84
C ASP A 196 8.95 -4.13 -28.50
N GLU A 197 8.89 -4.28 -29.82
CA GLU A 197 9.89 -5.02 -30.61
C GLU A 197 11.30 -4.42 -30.54
N ASN A 198 11.42 -3.14 -30.15
CA ASN A 198 12.68 -2.40 -30.05
C ASN A 198 13.15 -2.24 -28.59
N SER A 199 12.56 -2.98 -27.64
CA SER A 199 12.83 -2.86 -26.20
C SER A 199 12.45 -1.50 -25.59
N PHE A 200 11.50 -0.78 -26.17
CA PHE A 200 10.88 0.38 -25.55
C PHE A 200 9.76 -0.05 -24.59
N PRO A 201 9.75 0.46 -23.35
CA PRO A 201 8.68 0.15 -22.40
C PRO A 201 7.38 0.84 -22.79
N LEU A 202 6.40 0.06 -23.23
CA LEU A 202 5.02 0.46 -23.48
C LEU A 202 4.25 0.66 -22.18
N GLU A 203 4.47 -0.25 -21.21
CA GLU A 203 3.85 -0.19 -19.89
C GLU A 203 4.90 -0.49 -18.83
N LYS A 204 4.85 0.28 -17.73
CA LYS A 204 5.65 0.07 -16.53
C LYS A 204 4.71 0.00 -15.36
N ASP A 205 4.78 -1.09 -14.64
CA ASP A 205 3.92 -1.33 -13.51
C ASP A 205 4.73 -1.80 -12.30
N PHE A 206 4.52 -1.13 -11.17
CA PHE A 206 5.23 -1.40 -9.93
C PHE A 206 4.22 -1.61 -8.79
N GLN A 207 4.34 -2.73 -8.10
CA GLN A 207 3.51 -3.07 -6.95
C GLN A 207 4.40 -3.31 -5.74
N LEU A 208 4.10 -2.64 -4.62
CA LEU A 208 4.77 -2.88 -3.36
C LEU A 208 4.35 -4.24 -2.82
N LEU A 209 5.33 -5.04 -2.39
CA LEU A 209 5.10 -6.32 -1.71
C LEU A 209 5.45 -6.20 -0.22
N GLU A 210 6.50 -5.46 0.11
CA GLU A 210 6.97 -5.31 1.49
C GLU A 210 7.62 -3.95 1.70
N PHE A 211 7.41 -3.38 2.88
CA PHE A 211 7.94 -2.09 3.31
C PHE A 211 8.66 -2.27 4.64
N HIS A 212 9.96 -1.97 4.67
CA HIS A 212 10.75 -2.04 5.88
C HIS A 212 11.12 -0.63 6.36
N LEU A 213 10.66 -0.31 7.57
CA LEU A 213 11.11 0.86 8.33
C LEU A 213 12.45 0.49 8.98
N ASP A 214 13.55 1.06 8.52
CA ASP A 214 14.81 1.11 9.27
C ASP A 214 14.60 2.09 10.45
N LEU A 215 13.85 1.67 11.48
CA LEU A 215 13.61 2.42 12.73
C LEU A 215 14.73 2.18 13.75
#